data_AF-A0A7R7VLG0-F1
#
_entry.id   AF-A0A7R7VLG0-F1
#
_cell.length_a   1.000
_cell.length_b   1.000
_cell.length_c   1.000
_cell.angle_alpha   90.00
_cell.angle_beta   90.00
_cell.angle_gamma   90.00
#
_symmetry.space_group_name_H-M   'P 1'
#
loop_
_entity.id
_entity.type
_entity.pdbx_description
1 polymer ?
#
loop_
_entity_poly.entity_id
_entity_poly.type
_entity_poly.pdbx_seq_one_letter_code
_entity_poly.pdbx_strand_id
1 'polypeptide(L)'
;MNEAANMCPYPCPNPERYSEENDLPPEPPSVRASNPRPLPGFPSDFQPSSSKRGLAKREQGQKIGLPDRNLISPPYKIRNAAGALSQKTIDTDLVHSGGYVEYDTHNMYGTMMGAVSRKSMLQRRQDVRPLIITRSTFAGAGSHVGHWLGDNLSQWDRYRASIQQILSFGSLFQVPMVGADVCGFSGNTTEELCARWAALGSFYTFYRNHNDLGYRPQEFYHWPTVTESARKAINTRYRLLDYIYTAFHHQTQTGEPFLQPLFYLYPEDKNTFSNDLQFFYGDAILVSPVTQKGSRSVKAYFPDDIFYDWHTGAPLRGNGTHTTIQNVNITDIPVHIRGGNVIPARSSGASTTTELRKKGFELIIAPGLDGAASGSLYLDDGDSLEQPKTSEIEFEYRDGELKIGGKFEYDGDAVVEAVTLLGEKSEKKEVQVKLNKETSVKI
;
A
#
# COMPACT_ATOMS: atom_id res chain seq x y z
N MET A 1 -15.54 -8.60 -2.62
CA MET A 1 -15.83 -9.31 -1.36
C MET A 1 -15.26 -10.70 -1.51
N ASN A 2 -14.32 -11.11 -0.64
CA ASN A 2 -13.52 -12.32 -0.83
C ASN A 2 -13.68 -13.27 0.36
N GLU A 3 -14.89 -13.37 0.88
CA GLU A 3 -15.30 -14.36 1.86
C GLU A 3 -16.38 -15.21 1.22
N ALA A 4 -16.45 -16.49 1.58
CA ALA A 4 -17.59 -17.30 1.26
C ALA A 4 -18.77 -16.78 2.09
N ALA A 5 -19.57 -15.88 1.51
CA ALA A 5 -20.69 -15.25 2.20
C ALA A 5 -21.99 -15.59 1.49
N ASN A 6 -23.01 -15.95 2.27
CA ASN A 6 -24.39 -15.83 1.85
C ASN A 6 -24.96 -14.53 2.45
N MET A 7 -25.84 -13.85 1.72
CA MET A 7 -26.48 -12.61 2.20
C MET A 7 -27.71 -12.88 3.08
N CYS A 8 -27.86 -14.13 3.49
CA CYS A 8 -29.02 -14.62 4.21
C CYS A 8 -28.80 -14.52 5.73
N PRO A 9 -29.78 -14.05 6.51
CA PRO A 9 -29.69 -14.06 7.97
C PRO A 9 -29.55 -15.48 8.51
N TYR A 10 -28.53 -15.71 9.32
CA TYR A 10 -28.34 -17.01 10.00
C TYR A 10 -29.35 -17.18 11.17
N PRO A 11 -29.87 -18.40 11.42
CA PRO A 11 -29.66 -19.62 10.64
C PRO A 11 -30.35 -19.51 9.29
N CYS A 12 -29.61 -19.75 8.21
CA CYS A 12 -30.10 -19.61 6.84
C CYS A 12 -30.49 -21.01 6.29
N PRO A 13 -31.67 -21.55 6.63
CA PRO A 13 -32.02 -22.93 6.30
C PRO A 13 -32.21 -23.16 4.80
N ASN A 14 -32.48 -22.10 4.04
CA ASN A 14 -32.66 -22.17 2.59
C ASN A 14 -32.12 -20.88 1.94
N PRO A 15 -30.80 -20.81 1.68
CA PRO A 15 -30.18 -19.64 1.07
C PRO A 15 -30.67 -19.36 -0.34
N GLU A 16 -31.00 -20.38 -1.13
CA GLU A 16 -31.54 -20.20 -2.48
C GLU A 16 -32.88 -19.47 -2.44
N ARG A 17 -33.81 -19.95 -1.61
CA ARG A 17 -35.12 -19.32 -1.42
C ARG A 17 -35.00 -17.89 -0.90
N TYR A 18 -34.11 -17.65 0.06
CA TYR A 18 -33.87 -16.28 0.55
C TYR A 18 -33.38 -15.37 -0.57
N SER A 19 -32.45 -15.85 -1.39
CA SER A 19 -31.94 -15.12 -2.56
C SER A 19 -33.03 -14.79 -3.56
N GLU A 20 -33.91 -15.75 -3.88
CA GLU A 20 -35.06 -15.55 -4.78
C GLU A 20 -36.07 -14.54 -4.21
N GLU A 21 -36.42 -14.65 -2.92
CA GLU A 21 -37.38 -13.76 -2.25
C GLU A 21 -36.89 -12.31 -2.10
N ASN A 22 -35.56 -12.07 -2.19
CA ASN A 22 -34.94 -10.77 -1.98
C ASN A 22 -34.25 -10.20 -3.22
N ASP A 23 -34.41 -10.83 -4.40
CA ASP A 23 -33.77 -10.42 -5.65
C ASP A 23 -32.22 -10.30 -5.51
N LEU A 24 -31.59 -11.37 -5.02
CA LEU A 24 -30.14 -11.43 -4.78
C LEU A 24 -29.45 -12.53 -5.61
N PRO A 25 -28.53 -12.17 -6.53
CA PRO A 25 -28.20 -10.80 -6.94
C PRO A 25 -29.35 -10.17 -7.74
N PRO A 26 -29.48 -8.83 -7.72
CA PRO A 26 -30.51 -8.15 -8.49
C PRO A 26 -30.34 -8.43 -9.98
N GLU A 27 -31.43 -8.31 -10.73
CA GLU A 27 -31.40 -8.47 -12.18
C GLU A 27 -30.26 -7.61 -12.79
N PRO A 28 -29.31 -8.22 -13.53
CA PRO A 28 -28.21 -7.46 -14.09
C PRO A 28 -28.76 -6.43 -15.08
N PRO A 29 -28.16 -5.22 -15.17
CA PRO A 29 -28.56 -4.25 -16.18
C PRO A 29 -28.45 -4.86 -17.57
N SER A 30 -29.28 -4.40 -18.50
CA SER A 30 -29.31 -4.91 -19.86
C SER A 30 -27.90 -4.93 -20.46
N VAL A 31 -27.48 -6.13 -20.91
CA VAL A 31 -26.19 -6.31 -21.58
C VAL A 31 -26.18 -5.39 -22.80
N ARG A 32 -25.15 -4.54 -22.95
CA ARG A 32 -25.03 -3.65 -24.10
C ARG A 32 -25.20 -4.47 -25.39
N ALA A 33 -26.24 -4.17 -26.17
CA ALA A 33 -26.57 -4.88 -27.40
C ALA A 33 -25.50 -4.74 -28.50
N SER A 34 -24.60 -3.75 -28.38
CA SER A 34 -23.53 -3.50 -29.34
C SER A 34 -22.16 -3.92 -28.81
N ASN A 35 -21.76 -5.10 -29.30
CA ASN A 35 -20.40 -5.58 -29.56
C ASN A 35 -19.58 -6.06 -28.34
N PRO A 36 -19.37 -7.38 -28.15
CA PRO A 36 -18.15 -7.82 -27.49
C PRO A 36 -17.02 -7.48 -28.47
N ARG A 37 -16.29 -6.39 -28.24
CA ARG A 37 -15.00 -6.23 -28.92
C ARG A 37 -14.24 -7.54 -28.69
N PRO A 38 -13.73 -8.21 -29.74
CA PRO A 38 -12.88 -9.37 -29.56
C PRO A 38 -11.81 -9.01 -28.54
N LEU A 39 -11.71 -9.79 -27.46
CA LEU A 39 -10.68 -9.54 -26.46
C LEU A 39 -9.33 -9.73 -27.17
N PRO A 40 -8.51 -8.66 -27.34
CA PRO A 40 -7.25 -8.80 -28.06
C PRO A 40 -6.36 -9.82 -27.35
N GLY A 41 -5.75 -10.74 -28.10
CA GLY A 41 -4.91 -11.81 -27.57
C GLY A 41 -5.64 -13.08 -27.15
N PHE A 42 -6.96 -13.17 -27.35
CA PHE A 42 -7.73 -14.39 -27.05
C PHE A 42 -8.14 -15.15 -28.32
N PRO A 43 -7.90 -16.48 -28.38
CA PRO A 43 -8.36 -17.28 -29.50
C PRO A 43 -9.89 -17.29 -29.57
N SER A 44 -10.42 -17.60 -30.76
CA SER A 44 -11.85 -17.46 -31.09
C SER A 44 -12.78 -18.31 -30.22
N ASP A 45 -12.27 -19.42 -29.68
CA ASP A 45 -12.94 -20.33 -28.75
C ASP A 45 -13.05 -19.79 -27.31
N PHE A 46 -12.27 -18.76 -26.97
CA PHE A 46 -12.31 -18.08 -25.67
C PHE A 46 -13.12 -16.77 -25.71
N GLN A 47 -13.60 -16.35 -26.88
CA GLN A 47 -14.53 -15.23 -26.98
C GLN A 47 -15.87 -15.62 -26.35
N PRO A 48 -16.57 -14.71 -25.63
CA PRO A 48 -17.85 -15.02 -25.02
C PRO A 48 -18.85 -15.50 -26.07
N SER A 49 -19.08 -16.82 -26.13
CA SER A 49 -20.14 -17.39 -26.95
C SER A 49 -21.45 -17.30 -26.18
N SER A 50 -22.56 -17.14 -26.90
CA SER A 50 -23.92 -17.33 -26.40
C SER A 50 -24.19 -18.82 -26.09
N SER A 51 -23.36 -19.45 -25.26
CA SER A 51 -23.60 -20.82 -24.80
C SER A 51 -24.22 -20.81 -23.42
N LYS A 52 -25.44 -21.34 -23.33
CA LYS A 52 -26.03 -21.80 -22.08
C LYS A 52 -25.24 -23.03 -21.63
N ARG A 53 -24.12 -22.84 -20.94
CA ARG A 53 -23.47 -23.96 -20.23
C ARG A 53 -24.37 -24.34 -19.06
N GLY A 54 -24.95 -25.54 -19.13
CA GLY A 54 -25.56 -26.16 -17.96
C GLY A 54 -24.47 -26.42 -16.92
N LEU A 55 -24.67 -25.94 -15.69
CA LEU A 55 -23.82 -26.30 -14.57
C LEU A 55 -23.99 -27.81 -14.33
N ALA A 56 -22.90 -28.57 -14.42
CA ALA A 56 -22.89 -29.95 -13.97
C ALA A 56 -23.24 -29.97 -12.47
N LYS A 57 -24.04 -30.95 -12.05
CA LYS A 57 -24.40 -31.15 -10.64
C LYS A 57 -23.09 -31.35 -9.85
N ARG A 58 -22.85 -30.53 -8.83
CA ARG A 58 -21.65 -30.64 -7.98
C ARG A 58 -21.60 -32.04 -7.38
N GLU A 59 -20.49 -32.76 -7.57
CA GLU A 59 -20.26 -34.01 -6.86
C GLU A 59 -20.17 -33.72 -5.36
N GLN A 60 -20.86 -34.54 -4.54
CA GLN A 60 -20.69 -34.48 -3.09
C GLN A 60 -19.35 -35.17 -2.75
N GLY A 61 -18.32 -34.36 -2.52
CA GLY A 61 -17.04 -34.88 -2.05
C GLY A 61 -17.17 -35.54 -0.68
N GLN A 62 -16.42 -36.61 -0.44
CA GLN A 62 -16.32 -37.21 0.89
C GLN A 62 -15.49 -36.30 1.80
N LYS A 63 -16.06 -35.91 2.94
CA LYS A 63 -15.35 -35.13 3.98
C LYS A 63 -14.08 -35.87 4.43
N ILE A 64 -12.96 -35.16 4.48
CA ILE A 64 -11.71 -35.62 5.11
C ILE A 64 -11.55 -35.03 6.53
N GLY A 65 -10.66 -35.61 7.33
CA GLY A 65 -10.38 -35.19 8.72
C GLY A 65 -11.12 -36.01 9.76
N LEU A 66 -11.15 -35.53 11.01
CA LEU A 66 -11.69 -36.29 12.14
C LEU A 66 -13.21 -36.54 12.00
N PRO A 67 -13.68 -37.78 12.27
CA PRO A 67 -15.11 -38.11 12.27
C PRO A 67 -15.83 -37.43 13.44
N ASP A 68 -17.17 -37.41 13.38
CA ASP A 68 -18.06 -37.05 14.50
C ASP A 68 -17.87 -35.65 15.12
N ARG A 69 -17.26 -34.72 14.37
CA ARG A 69 -17.15 -33.30 14.76
C ARG A 69 -18.46 -32.56 14.48
N ASN A 70 -18.99 -31.85 15.49
CA ASN A 70 -20.00 -30.80 15.27
C ASN A 70 -19.30 -29.53 14.77
N LEU A 71 -19.34 -29.30 13.46
CA LEU A 71 -18.65 -28.18 12.81
C LEU A 71 -19.43 -26.86 12.96
N ILE A 72 -20.76 -26.92 12.99
CA ILE A 72 -21.63 -25.75 13.15
C ILE A 72 -21.55 -25.15 14.57
N SER A 73 -21.57 -26.01 15.58
CA SER A 73 -21.60 -25.63 16.99
C SER A 73 -20.60 -26.48 17.78
N PRO A 74 -19.29 -26.21 17.63
CA PRO A 74 -18.26 -26.95 18.34
C PRO A 74 -18.42 -26.81 19.87
N PRO A 75 -17.96 -27.81 20.65
CA PRO A 75 -18.10 -27.79 22.11
C PRO A 75 -17.38 -26.60 22.76
N TYR A 76 -16.23 -26.19 22.20
CA TYR A 76 -15.53 -24.97 22.58
C TYR A 76 -15.96 -23.82 21.66
N LYS A 77 -16.54 -22.77 22.24
CA LYS A 77 -16.99 -21.58 21.52
C LYS A 77 -15.99 -20.45 21.73
N ILE A 78 -15.39 -19.99 20.64
CA ILE A 78 -14.61 -18.74 20.65
C ILE A 78 -15.54 -17.55 20.86
N ARG A 79 -14.99 -16.42 21.32
CA ARG A 79 -15.69 -15.14 21.37
C ARG A 79 -15.72 -14.50 19.97
N ASN A 80 -16.43 -15.13 19.04
CA ASN A 80 -16.64 -14.58 17.70
C ASN A 80 -17.53 -13.33 17.79
N ALA A 81 -17.11 -12.24 17.14
CA ALA A 81 -17.83 -10.96 17.18
C ALA A 81 -19.24 -11.04 16.58
N ALA A 82 -19.43 -11.93 15.59
CA ALA A 82 -20.73 -12.17 14.97
C ALA A 82 -21.58 -13.22 15.73
N GLY A 83 -21.07 -13.85 16.79
CA GLY A 83 -21.77 -14.92 17.51
C GLY A 83 -21.48 -16.30 16.91
N ALA A 84 -22.48 -16.96 16.33
CA ALA A 84 -22.30 -18.30 15.73
C ALA A 84 -21.24 -18.28 14.62
N LEU A 85 -20.53 -19.39 14.38
CA LEU A 85 -19.43 -19.43 13.40
C LEU A 85 -19.92 -19.16 11.98
N SER A 86 -21.06 -19.73 11.58
CA SER A 86 -21.66 -19.50 10.27
C SER A 86 -22.37 -18.14 10.13
N GLN A 87 -22.35 -17.28 11.16
CA GLN A 87 -23.01 -15.97 11.06
C GLN A 87 -22.22 -15.05 10.10
N LYS A 88 -22.92 -14.48 9.11
CA LYS A 88 -22.34 -13.59 8.06
C LYS A 88 -21.33 -14.29 7.12
N THR A 89 -21.28 -15.61 7.14
CA THR A 89 -20.49 -16.44 6.21
C THR A 89 -21.34 -17.65 5.78
N ILE A 90 -20.76 -18.62 5.08
CA ILE A 90 -21.42 -19.88 4.73
C ILE A 90 -21.36 -20.89 5.88
N ASP A 91 -22.12 -21.97 5.78
CA ASP A 91 -22.11 -22.99 6.82
C ASP A 91 -20.76 -23.72 6.92
N THR A 92 -20.27 -23.83 8.15
CA THR A 92 -18.94 -24.38 8.45
C THR A 92 -18.82 -25.89 8.21
N ASP A 93 -19.93 -26.61 8.04
CA ASP A 93 -19.94 -28.04 7.71
C ASP A 93 -19.93 -28.32 6.19
N LEU A 94 -19.96 -27.28 5.36
CA LEU A 94 -19.87 -27.42 3.91
C LEU A 94 -18.53 -28.04 3.50
N VAL A 95 -18.61 -29.00 2.57
CA VAL A 95 -17.46 -29.73 2.05
C VAL A 95 -17.02 -29.13 0.71
N HIS A 96 -15.79 -28.65 0.66
CA HIS A 96 -15.12 -28.17 -0.53
C HIS A 96 -14.60 -29.31 -1.41
N SER A 97 -14.19 -28.96 -2.62
CA SER A 97 -13.48 -29.88 -3.50
C SER A 97 -12.24 -30.45 -2.79
N GLY A 98 -11.99 -31.76 -2.96
CA GLY A 98 -10.94 -32.48 -2.24
C GLY A 98 -11.31 -32.92 -0.82
N GLY A 99 -12.54 -32.65 -0.36
CA GLY A 99 -13.08 -33.15 0.90
C GLY A 99 -12.83 -32.26 2.13
N TYR A 100 -12.13 -31.14 1.97
CA TYR A 100 -11.91 -30.17 3.05
C TYR A 100 -13.24 -29.56 3.52
N VAL A 101 -13.37 -29.28 4.80
CA VAL A 101 -14.57 -28.62 5.34
C VAL A 101 -14.32 -27.14 5.59
N GLU A 102 -15.35 -26.32 5.40
CA GLU A 102 -15.24 -24.87 5.58
C GLU A 102 -14.76 -24.50 6.98
N TYR A 103 -15.16 -25.22 8.02
CA TYR A 103 -14.64 -25.06 9.38
C TYR A 103 -13.10 -25.00 9.44
N ASP A 104 -12.43 -25.88 8.67
CA ASP A 104 -10.97 -26.01 8.69
C ASP A 104 -10.30 -24.97 7.75
N THR A 105 -11.02 -24.44 6.75
CA THR A 105 -10.45 -23.60 5.67
C THR A 105 -10.98 -22.17 5.58
N HIS A 106 -11.99 -21.80 6.36
CA HIS A 106 -12.73 -20.51 6.26
C HIS A 106 -11.79 -19.30 6.22
N ASN A 107 -10.85 -19.23 7.18
CA ASN A 107 -9.90 -18.12 7.28
C ASN A 107 -8.89 -18.04 6.12
N MET A 108 -8.77 -19.08 5.30
CA MET A 108 -7.89 -19.10 4.13
C MET A 108 -8.60 -18.71 2.82
N TYR A 109 -9.94 -18.65 2.82
CA TYR A 109 -10.74 -18.51 1.60
C TYR A 109 -10.32 -17.30 0.75
N GLY A 110 -10.18 -16.13 1.37
CA GLY A 110 -9.79 -14.90 0.67
C GLY A 110 -8.40 -14.97 0.02
N THR A 111 -7.43 -15.57 0.71
CA THR A 111 -6.07 -15.78 0.19
C THR A 111 -6.07 -16.77 -0.97
N MET A 112 -6.78 -17.89 -0.84
CA MET A 112 -6.90 -18.87 -1.93
C MET A 112 -7.57 -18.25 -3.16
N MET A 113 -8.66 -17.50 -2.97
CA MET A 113 -9.35 -16.79 -4.04
C MET A 113 -8.43 -15.75 -4.71
N GLY A 114 -7.69 -14.97 -3.92
CA GLY A 114 -6.72 -13.99 -4.41
C GLY A 114 -5.60 -14.64 -5.22
N ALA A 115 -5.01 -15.73 -4.72
CA ALA A 115 -3.96 -16.47 -5.42
C ALA A 115 -4.44 -17.06 -6.75
N VAL A 116 -5.64 -17.65 -6.79
CA VAL A 116 -6.25 -18.15 -8.04
C VAL A 116 -6.54 -16.99 -8.99
N SER A 117 -7.04 -15.86 -8.49
CA SER A 117 -7.27 -14.66 -9.31
C SER A 117 -5.98 -14.15 -9.94
N ARG A 118 -4.88 -14.12 -9.18
CA ARG A 118 -3.55 -13.80 -9.70
C ARG A 118 -3.12 -14.75 -10.82
N LYS A 119 -3.27 -16.06 -10.61
CA LYS A 119 -2.94 -17.08 -11.62
C LYS A 119 -3.76 -16.89 -12.90
N SER A 120 -5.06 -16.61 -12.77
CA SER A 120 -5.93 -16.31 -13.92
C SER A 120 -5.49 -15.06 -14.69
N MET A 121 -5.06 -14.01 -13.98
CA MET A 121 -4.53 -12.80 -14.62
C MET A 121 -3.22 -13.06 -15.36
N LEU A 122 -2.34 -13.91 -14.81
CA LEU A 122 -1.12 -14.34 -15.50
C LEU A 122 -1.40 -15.20 -16.73
N GLN A 123 -2.39 -16.10 -16.68
CA GLN A 123 -2.80 -16.84 -17.87
C GLN A 123 -3.29 -15.91 -19.00
N ARG A 124 -3.88 -14.77 -18.63
CA ARG A 124 -4.32 -13.74 -19.58
C ARG A 124 -3.17 -12.86 -20.10
N ARG A 125 -2.17 -12.55 -19.27
CA ARG A 125 -0.96 -11.78 -19.62
C ARG A 125 0.23 -12.37 -18.88
N GLN A 126 0.96 -13.27 -19.53
CA GLN A 126 1.98 -14.11 -18.87
C GLN A 126 3.19 -13.31 -18.39
N ASP A 127 3.55 -12.27 -19.13
CA ASP A 127 4.79 -11.53 -18.91
C ASP A 127 4.61 -10.25 -18.10
N VAL A 128 3.40 -9.95 -17.60
CA VAL A 128 3.09 -8.67 -16.93
C VAL A 128 2.59 -8.89 -15.51
N ARG A 129 3.10 -8.11 -14.56
CA ARG A 129 2.70 -8.20 -13.15
C ARG A 129 1.20 -7.89 -12.98
N PRO A 130 0.42 -8.78 -12.35
CA PRO A 130 -0.96 -8.51 -12.06
C PRO A 130 -1.09 -7.66 -10.79
N LEU A 131 -2.03 -6.70 -10.80
CA LEU A 131 -2.49 -6.03 -9.59
C LEU A 131 -3.76 -6.70 -9.08
N ILE A 132 -3.68 -7.34 -7.92
CA ILE A 132 -4.82 -7.95 -7.21
C ILE A 132 -4.90 -7.34 -5.82
N ILE A 133 -6.06 -6.80 -5.44
CA ILE A 133 -6.32 -6.27 -4.10
C ILE A 133 -7.42 -7.10 -3.44
N THR A 134 -7.15 -7.65 -2.25
CA THR A 134 -8.08 -8.50 -1.50
C THR A 134 -8.50 -7.88 -0.17
N ARG A 135 -9.71 -8.23 0.30
CA ARG A 135 -10.18 -7.87 1.64
C ARG A 135 -9.70 -8.87 2.69
N SER A 136 -10.04 -10.15 2.51
CA SER A 136 -9.65 -11.22 3.43
C SER A 136 -8.25 -11.73 3.09
N THR A 137 -7.43 -11.95 4.12
CA THR A 137 -6.05 -12.40 4.03
C THR A 137 -5.75 -13.43 5.12
N PHE A 138 -4.71 -14.23 4.89
CA PHE A 138 -4.13 -15.20 5.81
C PHE A 138 -2.61 -15.10 5.67
N ALA A 139 -1.85 -15.76 6.55
CA ALA A 139 -0.38 -15.75 6.49
C ALA A 139 0.13 -16.11 5.07
N GLY A 140 1.06 -15.31 4.55
CA GLY A 140 1.64 -15.48 3.22
C GLY A 140 0.88 -14.78 2.07
N ALA A 141 -0.26 -14.13 2.32
CA ALA A 141 -1.06 -13.48 1.27
C ALA A 141 -0.28 -12.43 0.45
N GLY A 142 0.65 -11.69 1.07
CA GLY A 142 1.39 -10.62 0.40
C GLY A 142 2.27 -11.07 -0.77
N SER A 143 2.58 -12.38 -0.86
CA SER A 143 3.27 -12.96 -2.03
C SER A 143 2.40 -13.02 -3.29
N HIS A 144 1.09 -12.75 -3.17
CA HIS A 144 0.14 -12.89 -4.26
C HIS A 144 -0.75 -11.65 -4.46
N VAL A 145 -1.04 -10.90 -3.41
CA VAL A 145 -2.07 -9.85 -3.42
C VAL A 145 -1.68 -8.67 -2.54
N GLY A 146 -2.18 -7.48 -2.89
CA GLY A 146 -2.27 -6.35 -1.98
C GLY A 146 -3.56 -6.37 -1.16
N HIS A 147 -3.69 -5.45 -0.23
CA HIS A 147 -4.79 -5.37 0.73
C HIS A 147 -5.29 -3.93 0.89
N TRP A 148 -6.55 -3.77 1.27
CA TRP A 148 -7.02 -2.52 1.86
C TRP A 148 -7.70 -2.82 3.18
N LEU A 149 -7.60 -1.90 4.13
CA LEU A 149 -7.98 -2.10 5.54
C LEU A 149 -9.51 -2.24 5.78
N GLY A 150 -10.29 -2.38 4.71
CA GLY A 150 -11.73 -2.59 4.77
C GLY A 150 -12.53 -1.30 4.89
N ASP A 151 -13.79 -1.50 5.22
CA ASP A 151 -14.86 -0.50 5.17
C ASP A 151 -14.80 0.39 6.42
N ASN A 152 -13.84 1.32 6.43
CA ASN A 152 -13.60 2.23 7.57
C ASN A 152 -14.65 3.35 7.67
N LEU A 153 -14.61 4.13 8.77
CA LEU A 153 -15.51 5.27 8.99
C LEU A 153 -14.77 6.60 8.76
N SER A 154 -15.52 7.61 8.30
CA SER A 154 -15.07 9.00 8.16
C SER A 154 -14.93 9.71 9.52
N GLN A 155 -14.03 9.20 10.37
CA GLN A 155 -13.81 9.62 11.75
C GLN A 155 -12.32 9.70 12.11
N TRP A 156 -11.97 10.59 13.04
CA TRP A 156 -10.58 10.85 13.45
C TRP A 156 -9.91 9.68 14.18
N ASP A 157 -10.67 8.84 14.87
CA ASP A 157 -10.15 7.62 15.47
C ASP A 157 -9.77 6.58 14.41
N ARG A 158 -10.54 6.46 13.32
CA ARG A 158 -10.20 5.61 12.16
C ARG A 158 -9.02 6.16 11.36
N TYR A 159 -8.91 7.48 11.22
CA TYR A 159 -7.72 8.13 10.68
C TYR A 159 -6.45 7.70 11.43
N ARG A 160 -6.45 7.78 12.77
CA ARG A 160 -5.31 7.35 13.59
C ARG A 160 -5.08 5.84 13.54
N ALA A 161 -6.14 5.04 13.70
CA ALA A 161 -6.04 3.58 13.67
C ALA A 161 -5.46 3.06 12.35
N SER A 162 -5.71 3.75 11.24
CA SER A 162 -5.18 3.34 9.95
C SER A 162 -3.64 3.35 9.89
N ILE A 163 -2.95 4.19 10.68
CA ILE A 163 -1.48 4.20 10.77
C ILE A 163 -0.97 2.87 11.36
N GLN A 164 -1.54 2.46 12.50
CA GLN A 164 -1.17 1.21 13.18
C GLN A 164 -1.46 -0.01 12.30
N GLN A 165 -2.59 0.03 11.59
CA GLN A 165 -3.02 -1.04 10.71
C GLN A 165 -2.11 -1.17 9.48
N ILE A 166 -1.71 -0.08 8.82
CA ILE A 166 -0.76 -0.18 7.70
C ILE A 166 0.60 -0.71 8.16
N LEU A 167 1.07 -0.34 9.35
CA LEU A 167 2.33 -0.85 9.92
C LEU A 167 2.21 -2.36 10.21
N SER A 168 1.08 -2.79 10.78
CA SER A 168 0.84 -4.20 11.04
C SER A 168 0.90 -5.03 9.75
N PHE A 169 0.20 -4.59 8.70
CA PHE A 169 0.19 -5.30 7.42
C PHE A 169 1.50 -5.20 6.64
N GLY A 170 2.04 -3.99 6.51
CA GLY A 170 3.24 -3.73 5.72
C GLY A 170 4.50 -4.32 6.35
N SER A 171 4.63 -4.22 7.68
CA SER A 171 5.86 -4.57 8.38
C SER A 171 5.85 -5.99 8.95
N LEU A 172 4.76 -6.37 9.61
CA LEU A 172 4.69 -7.61 10.39
C LEU A 172 4.05 -8.76 9.61
N PHE A 173 2.91 -8.50 8.96
CA PHE A 173 2.17 -9.53 8.23
C PHE A 173 2.69 -9.74 6.79
N GLN A 174 3.66 -8.92 6.37
CA GLN A 174 4.30 -8.99 5.05
C GLN A 174 3.29 -8.93 3.90
N VAL A 175 2.35 -7.99 3.99
CA VAL A 175 1.45 -7.58 2.90
C VAL A 175 1.76 -6.11 2.57
N PRO A 176 2.84 -5.87 1.82
CA PRO A 176 3.44 -4.54 1.73
C PRO A 176 2.63 -3.54 0.90
N MET A 177 1.78 -3.99 -0.03
CA MET A 177 0.84 -3.15 -0.77
C MET A 177 -0.47 -3.03 0.01
N VAL A 178 -0.57 -2.04 0.89
CA VAL A 178 -1.67 -1.84 1.85
C VAL A 178 -2.01 -0.37 2.06
N GLY A 179 -3.28 -0.09 2.33
CA GLY A 179 -3.77 1.23 2.72
C GLY A 179 -5.22 1.23 3.17
N ALA A 180 -5.68 2.37 3.69
CA ALA A 180 -7.08 2.59 4.05
C ALA A 180 -7.84 3.35 2.95
N ASP A 181 -9.17 3.33 3.05
CA ASP A 181 -10.01 4.23 2.27
C ASP A 181 -9.87 5.65 2.83
N VAL A 182 -9.18 6.49 2.06
CA VAL A 182 -8.83 7.86 2.43
C VAL A 182 -10.08 8.72 2.46
N CYS A 183 -10.15 9.60 3.48
CA CYS A 183 -11.32 10.38 3.90
C CYS A 183 -12.40 9.57 4.65
N GLY A 184 -12.34 8.24 4.59
CA GLY A 184 -13.29 7.30 5.20
C GLY A 184 -14.30 6.76 4.18
N PHE A 185 -14.65 5.48 4.30
CA PHE A 185 -15.61 4.82 3.42
C PHE A 185 -17.06 5.13 3.80
N SER A 186 -17.43 4.89 5.07
CA SER A 186 -18.79 5.12 5.58
C SER A 186 -18.90 6.41 6.40
N GLY A 187 -19.99 7.14 6.16
CA GLY A 187 -20.30 8.42 6.78
C GLY A 187 -19.74 9.60 6.00
N ASN A 188 -20.39 10.76 6.11
CA ASN A 188 -19.92 11.97 5.46
C ASN A 188 -18.64 12.49 6.13
N THR A 189 -17.56 12.56 5.36
CA THR A 189 -16.31 13.17 5.81
C THR A 189 -16.43 14.69 6.01
N THR A 190 -15.44 15.29 6.67
CA THR A 190 -15.31 16.75 6.78
C THR A 190 -14.13 17.24 5.96
N GLU A 191 -14.17 18.51 5.52
CA GLU A 191 -13.07 19.13 4.75
C GLU A 191 -11.71 18.99 5.46
N GLU A 192 -11.64 19.28 6.77
CA GLU A 192 -10.41 19.14 7.53
C GLU A 192 -9.92 17.68 7.60
N LEU A 193 -10.82 16.73 7.90
CA LEU A 193 -10.45 15.32 7.98
C LEU A 193 -9.95 14.82 6.63
N CYS A 194 -10.66 15.13 5.55
CA CYS A 194 -10.30 14.68 4.21
C CYS A 194 -8.99 15.32 3.72
N ALA A 195 -8.73 16.60 4.04
CA ALA A 195 -7.46 17.24 3.71
C ALA A 195 -6.29 16.58 4.45
N ARG A 196 -6.44 16.30 5.76
CA ARG A 196 -5.42 15.62 6.57
C ARG A 196 -5.19 14.17 6.14
N TRP A 197 -6.26 13.48 5.74
CA TRP A 197 -6.20 12.10 5.27
C TRP A 197 -5.66 11.98 3.84
N ALA A 198 -5.92 12.95 2.97
CA ALA A 198 -5.26 13.03 1.65
C ALA A 198 -3.74 13.14 1.81
N ALA A 199 -3.27 13.96 2.75
CA ALA A 199 -1.85 14.11 3.05
C ALA A 199 -1.24 12.82 3.62
N LEU A 200 -1.81 12.28 4.71
CA LEU A 200 -1.34 11.04 5.34
C LEU A 200 -1.40 9.84 4.37
N GLY A 201 -2.52 9.68 3.68
CA GLY A 201 -2.76 8.56 2.76
C GLY A 201 -1.80 8.52 1.58
N SER A 202 -1.23 9.67 1.18
CA SER A 202 -0.16 9.71 0.17
C SER A 202 1.11 8.95 0.59
N PHE A 203 1.27 8.67 1.88
CA PHE A 203 2.30 7.82 2.47
C PHE A 203 1.78 6.42 2.81
N TYR A 204 0.63 6.00 2.27
CA TYR A 204 0.22 4.59 2.25
C TYR A 204 0.72 3.94 0.99
N THR A 205 1.04 2.66 1.04
CA THR A 205 1.69 1.98 -0.08
C THR A 205 0.65 1.69 -1.17
N PHE A 206 -0.58 1.38 -0.77
CA PHE A 206 -1.79 1.46 -1.58
C PHE A 206 -2.59 2.73 -1.25
N TYR A 207 -2.60 3.72 -2.15
CA TYR A 207 -3.26 5.01 -1.92
C TYR A 207 -4.55 5.13 -2.74
N ARG A 208 -5.72 5.12 -2.06
CA ARG A 208 -7.05 5.18 -2.67
C ARG A 208 -8.00 6.06 -1.86
N ASN A 209 -8.70 6.97 -2.52
CA ASN A 209 -9.92 7.59 -2.00
C ASN A 209 -11.11 6.75 -2.48
N HIS A 210 -11.94 6.29 -1.55
CA HIS A 210 -13.10 5.43 -1.81
C HIS A 210 -14.21 5.77 -0.85
N ASN A 211 -15.46 5.72 -1.32
CA ASN A 211 -16.65 6.19 -0.61
C ASN A 211 -17.79 5.19 -0.80
N ASP A 212 -18.67 5.08 0.19
CA ASP A 212 -19.83 4.20 0.13
C ASP A 212 -21.03 4.86 -0.56
N LEU A 213 -21.96 4.02 -1.01
CA LEU A 213 -23.19 4.45 -1.66
C LEU A 213 -24.05 5.27 -0.69
N GLY A 214 -24.55 6.42 -1.17
CA GLY A 214 -25.50 7.25 -0.43
C GLY A 214 -24.87 8.33 0.45
N TYR A 215 -23.54 8.41 0.56
CA TYR A 215 -22.85 9.55 1.20
C TYR A 215 -22.48 10.63 0.18
N ARG A 216 -22.16 11.82 0.69
CA ARG A 216 -21.75 12.97 -0.13
C ARG A 216 -20.44 12.64 -0.88
N PRO A 217 -20.28 13.15 -2.11
CA PRO A 217 -19.02 13.08 -2.84
C PRO A 217 -17.83 13.61 -2.02
N GLN A 218 -16.67 12.98 -2.18
CA GLN A 218 -15.46 13.28 -1.40
C GLN A 218 -14.16 13.22 -2.23
N GLU A 219 -14.29 13.25 -3.56
CA GLU A 219 -13.17 13.39 -4.48
C GLU A 219 -12.40 14.66 -4.14
N PHE A 220 -11.07 14.64 -4.27
CA PHE A 220 -10.24 15.72 -3.74
C PHE A 220 -10.52 17.11 -4.36
N TYR A 221 -11.14 17.16 -5.54
CA TYR A 221 -11.55 18.42 -6.20
C TYR A 221 -12.79 19.07 -5.57
N HIS A 222 -13.50 18.41 -4.64
CA HIS A 222 -14.71 18.95 -4.05
C HIS A 222 -14.48 20.18 -3.16
N TRP A 223 -13.32 20.25 -2.48
CA TRP A 223 -12.92 21.38 -1.66
C TRP A 223 -11.57 21.92 -2.12
N PRO A 224 -11.40 23.25 -2.26
CA PRO A 224 -10.10 23.86 -2.59
C PRO A 224 -8.98 23.44 -1.62
N THR A 225 -9.28 23.39 -0.30
CA THR A 225 -8.31 22.97 0.73
C THR A 225 -7.87 21.52 0.55
N VAL A 226 -8.82 20.62 0.25
CA VAL A 226 -8.51 19.20 0.01
C VAL A 226 -7.74 19.04 -1.30
N THR A 227 -8.07 19.81 -2.33
CA THR A 227 -7.34 19.84 -3.60
C THR A 227 -5.88 20.25 -3.38
N GLU A 228 -5.65 21.32 -2.63
CA GLU A 228 -4.30 21.80 -2.32
C GLU A 228 -3.50 20.74 -1.54
N SER A 229 -4.09 20.19 -0.48
CA SER A 229 -3.48 19.13 0.33
C SER A 229 -3.10 17.92 -0.52
N ALA A 230 -4.07 17.40 -1.29
CA ALA A 230 -3.86 16.24 -2.15
C ALA A 230 -2.78 16.52 -3.21
N ARG A 231 -2.79 17.69 -3.86
CA ARG A 231 -1.79 18.04 -4.87
C ARG A 231 -0.37 18.10 -4.29
N LYS A 232 -0.18 18.76 -3.15
CA LYS A 232 1.13 18.82 -2.47
C LYS A 232 1.62 17.41 -2.12
N ALA A 233 0.78 16.64 -1.44
CA ALA A 233 1.13 15.32 -0.93
C ALA A 233 1.36 14.29 -2.07
N ILE A 234 0.50 14.29 -3.10
CA ILE A 234 0.67 13.46 -4.30
C ILE A 234 1.95 13.82 -5.04
N ASN A 235 2.27 15.11 -5.18
CA ASN A 235 3.52 15.52 -5.82
C ASN A 235 4.74 15.00 -5.05
N THR A 236 4.75 15.11 -3.71
CA THR A 236 5.80 14.50 -2.87
C THR A 236 5.87 12.99 -3.06
N ARG A 237 4.74 12.29 -2.98
CA ARG A 237 4.68 10.84 -3.25
C ARG A 237 5.26 10.48 -4.61
N TYR A 238 4.86 11.18 -5.66
CA TYR A 238 5.30 10.91 -7.03
C TYR A 238 6.80 11.15 -7.18
N ARG A 239 7.34 12.20 -6.56
CA ARG A 239 8.80 12.38 -6.52
C ARG A 239 9.50 11.21 -5.83
N LEU A 240 8.90 10.61 -4.81
CA LEU A 240 9.47 9.49 -4.08
C LEU A 240 9.18 8.10 -4.68
N LEU A 241 8.45 7.97 -5.80
CA LEU A 241 7.97 6.65 -6.24
C LEU A 241 9.08 5.64 -6.53
N ASP A 242 10.24 6.05 -7.05
CA ASP A 242 11.36 5.13 -7.28
C ASP A 242 12.13 4.79 -6.00
N TYR A 243 12.17 5.70 -5.02
CA TYR A 243 12.63 5.37 -3.66
C TYR A 243 11.73 4.31 -3.03
N ILE A 244 10.41 4.51 -3.13
CA ILE A 244 9.39 3.55 -2.65
C ILE A 244 9.54 2.21 -3.38
N TYR A 245 9.72 2.25 -4.69
CA TYR A 245 9.84 1.06 -5.52
C TYR A 245 11.13 0.27 -5.25
N THR A 246 12.24 0.98 -4.98
CA THR A 246 13.49 0.37 -4.51
C THR A 246 13.28 -0.35 -3.19
N ALA A 247 12.56 0.28 -2.26
CA ALA A 247 12.27 -0.33 -0.96
C ALA A 247 11.32 -1.54 -1.07
N PHE A 248 10.34 -1.52 -1.99
CA PHE A 248 9.51 -2.68 -2.33
C PHE A 248 10.34 -3.84 -2.91
N HIS A 249 11.28 -3.52 -3.80
CA HIS A 249 12.21 -4.52 -4.35
C HIS A 249 13.03 -5.14 -3.23
N HIS A 250 13.62 -4.33 -2.36
CA HIS A 250 14.40 -4.80 -1.21
C HIS A 250 13.56 -5.73 -0.30
N GLN A 251 12.35 -5.30 0.10
CA GLN A 251 11.45 -6.15 0.91
C GLN A 251 11.10 -7.47 0.21
N THR A 252 11.00 -7.49 -1.12
CA THR A 252 10.74 -8.72 -1.89
C THR A 252 11.93 -9.68 -1.83
N GLN A 253 13.16 -9.17 -1.81
CA GLN A 253 14.39 -9.98 -1.77
C GLN A 253 14.74 -10.45 -0.36
N THR A 254 14.57 -9.60 0.66
CA THR A 254 15.10 -9.86 2.01
C THR A 254 14.02 -10.09 3.06
N GLY A 255 12.78 -9.66 2.80
CA GLY A 255 11.70 -9.61 3.79
C GLY A 255 11.80 -8.44 4.77
N GLU A 256 12.84 -7.61 4.68
CA GLU A 256 12.96 -6.41 5.51
C GLU A 256 11.87 -5.41 5.14
N PRO A 257 11.01 -5.00 6.08
CA PRO A 257 9.88 -4.17 5.74
C PRO A 257 10.32 -2.74 5.44
N PHE A 258 9.79 -2.13 4.38
CA PHE A 258 10.12 -0.72 4.12
C PHE A 258 9.22 0.26 4.87
N LEU A 259 7.95 -0.09 5.10
CA LEU A 259 7.12 0.70 5.99
C LEU A 259 7.47 0.24 7.40
N GLN A 260 8.00 1.11 8.24
CA GLN A 260 8.65 0.70 9.48
C GLN A 260 8.15 1.50 10.69
N PRO A 261 7.69 0.82 11.75
CA PRO A 261 7.61 1.41 13.07
C PRO A 261 8.99 1.95 13.48
N LEU A 262 9.03 3.00 14.30
CA LEU A 262 10.30 3.64 14.69
C LEU A 262 11.29 2.66 15.33
N PHE A 263 10.79 1.65 16.06
CA PHE A 263 11.64 0.66 16.72
C PHE A 263 12.41 -0.27 15.76
N TYR A 264 12.06 -0.34 14.48
CA TYR A 264 12.86 -1.10 13.50
C TYR A 264 14.23 -0.45 13.27
N LEU A 265 14.25 0.88 13.13
CA LEU A 265 15.49 1.64 12.93
C LEU A 265 16.19 2.00 14.23
N TYR A 266 15.45 2.04 15.34
CA TYR A 266 15.98 2.39 16.66
C TYR A 266 15.58 1.33 17.72
N PRO A 267 16.02 0.07 17.59
CA PRO A 267 15.58 -1.03 18.44
C PRO A 267 16.01 -0.90 19.91
N GLU A 268 17.04 -0.11 20.18
CA GLU A 268 17.59 0.14 21.52
C GLU A 268 16.84 1.28 22.25
N ASP A 269 16.09 2.10 21.51
CA ASP A 269 15.32 3.20 22.06
C ASP A 269 13.90 2.75 22.43
N LYS A 270 13.73 2.36 23.69
CA LYS A 270 12.46 1.86 24.24
C LYS A 270 11.29 2.85 24.13
N ASN A 271 11.56 4.15 23.99
CA ASN A 271 10.49 5.15 23.83
C ASN A 271 9.79 5.04 22.46
N THR A 272 10.40 4.36 21.50
CA THR A 272 9.82 4.13 20.18
C THR A 272 8.79 3.00 20.15
N PHE A 273 8.78 2.11 21.16
CA PHE A 273 8.03 0.84 21.10
C PHE A 273 6.51 1.03 21.09
N SER A 274 6.03 2.03 21.84
CA SER A 274 4.60 2.38 21.87
C SER A 274 4.23 3.44 20.85
N ASN A 275 5.16 3.88 19.99
CA ASN A 275 4.86 4.89 18.98
C ASN A 275 4.15 4.24 17.80
N ASP A 276 2.89 4.61 17.65
CA ASP A 276 1.98 4.05 16.67
C ASP A 276 1.31 5.14 15.80
N LEU A 277 1.80 6.38 15.91
CA LEU A 277 1.33 7.56 15.18
C LEU A 277 2.39 8.16 14.24
N GLN A 278 3.64 7.70 14.33
CA GLN A 278 4.71 8.01 13.40
C GLN A 278 5.24 6.73 12.77
N PHE A 279 5.81 6.86 11.59
CA PHE A 279 6.47 5.75 10.91
C PHE A 279 7.55 6.27 9.98
N PHE A 280 8.50 5.38 9.70
CA PHE A 280 9.42 5.55 8.60
C PHE A 280 8.86 4.91 7.33
N TYR A 281 9.04 5.63 6.23
CA TYR A 281 8.82 5.14 4.88
C TYR A 281 10.19 4.90 4.26
N GLY A 282 10.53 3.63 4.03
CA GLY A 282 11.92 3.18 3.88
C GLY A 282 12.76 3.54 5.11
N ASP A 283 14.07 3.64 4.94
CA ASP A 283 14.98 3.90 6.07
C ASP A 283 15.15 5.40 6.40
N ALA A 284 14.53 6.28 5.59
CA ALA A 284 14.88 7.69 5.60
C ALA A 284 13.71 8.64 5.88
N ILE A 285 12.49 8.35 5.41
CA ILE A 285 11.41 9.34 5.44
C ILE A 285 10.54 9.17 6.69
N LEU A 286 10.73 10.03 7.68
CA LEU A 286 9.90 10.07 8.89
C LEU A 286 8.62 10.89 8.65
N VAL A 287 7.46 10.25 8.79
CA VAL A 287 6.15 10.88 8.63
C VAL A 287 5.51 11.12 10.00
N SER A 288 5.10 12.37 10.28
CA SER A 288 4.53 12.78 11.58
C SER A 288 3.20 13.53 11.43
N PRO A 289 2.07 12.82 11.22
CA PRO A 289 0.77 13.44 10.95
C PRO A 289 0.17 14.19 12.14
N VAL A 290 -0.67 15.19 11.85
CA VAL A 290 -1.54 15.82 12.86
C VAL A 290 -2.70 14.88 13.18
N THR A 291 -2.84 14.49 14.45
CA THR A 291 -3.72 13.38 14.86
C THR A 291 -5.03 13.81 15.52
N GLN A 292 -5.22 15.12 15.74
CA GLN A 292 -6.38 15.68 16.43
C GLN A 292 -7.12 16.71 15.57
N LYS A 293 -8.46 16.66 15.63
CA LYS A 293 -9.35 17.63 14.99
C LYS A 293 -9.05 19.05 15.48
N GLY A 294 -9.02 20.02 14.56
CA GLY A 294 -8.75 21.42 14.86
C GLY A 294 -7.29 21.73 15.20
N SER A 295 -6.41 20.74 15.32
CA SER A 295 -5.01 20.99 15.66
C SER A 295 -4.22 21.55 14.47
N ARG A 296 -3.26 22.43 14.81
CA ARG A 296 -2.22 22.97 13.91
C ARG A 296 -0.83 22.66 14.45
N SER A 297 -0.72 21.66 15.32
CA SER A 297 0.55 21.17 15.83
C SER A 297 0.56 19.65 15.93
N VAL A 298 1.76 19.08 15.90
CA VAL A 298 2.01 17.66 16.16
C VAL A 298 3.13 17.54 17.17
N LYS A 299 2.96 16.66 18.16
CA LYS A 299 4.01 16.27 19.10
C LYS A 299 4.67 15.01 18.55
N ALA A 300 5.79 15.17 17.86
CA ALA A 300 6.50 14.11 17.17
C ALA A 300 7.75 13.69 17.96
N TYR A 301 7.98 12.39 18.11
CA TYR A 301 9.19 11.82 18.67
C TYR A 301 10.31 11.85 17.63
N PHE A 302 11.47 12.37 18.03
CA PHE A 302 12.69 12.34 17.24
C PHE A 302 13.75 11.56 18.02
N PRO A 303 14.14 10.36 17.53
CA PRO A 303 15.27 9.59 18.06
C PRO A 303 16.55 10.41 18.14
N ASP A 304 17.57 9.89 18.81
CA ASP A 304 18.88 10.54 18.91
C ASP A 304 19.66 10.48 17.58
N ASP A 305 19.19 11.24 16.60
CA ASP A 305 19.76 11.35 15.25
C ASP A 305 19.60 12.78 14.71
N ILE A 306 20.09 13.05 13.50
CA ILE A 306 19.80 14.28 12.75
C ILE A 306 18.70 14.03 11.72
N PHE A 307 17.79 15.00 11.60
CA PHE A 307 16.68 14.97 10.67
C PHE A 307 16.67 16.26 9.86
N TYR A 308 16.11 16.24 8.66
CA TYR A 308 15.99 17.41 7.80
C TYR A 308 14.55 17.56 7.33
N ASP A 309 13.94 18.73 7.48
CA ASP A 309 12.60 18.95 6.96
C ASP A 309 12.58 18.80 5.43
N TRP A 310 11.67 17.98 4.90
CA TRP A 310 11.59 17.64 3.48
C TRP A 310 11.39 18.85 2.55
N HIS A 311 10.72 19.89 3.03
CA HIS A 311 10.33 21.03 2.20
C HIS A 311 11.37 22.16 2.23
N THR A 312 11.97 22.39 3.39
CA THR A 312 12.90 23.50 3.65
C THR A 312 14.36 23.07 3.66
N GLY A 313 14.64 21.78 3.86
CA GLY A 313 15.99 21.25 4.07
C GLY A 313 16.60 21.62 5.43
N ALA A 314 15.83 22.30 6.29
CA ALA A 314 16.33 22.77 7.58
C ALA A 314 16.65 21.58 8.52
N PRO A 315 17.83 21.55 9.16
CA PRO A 315 18.19 20.49 10.08
C PRO A 315 17.43 20.60 11.41
N LEU A 316 17.12 19.44 11.99
CA LEU A 316 16.51 19.24 13.29
C LEU A 316 17.29 18.14 14.01
N ARG A 317 17.96 18.50 15.10
CA ARG A 317 18.65 17.54 15.97
C ARG A 317 17.64 16.86 16.90
N GLY A 318 17.41 15.57 16.69
CA GLY A 318 16.66 14.74 17.63
C GLY A 318 17.50 14.42 18.86
N ASN A 319 16.85 14.23 20.02
CA ASN A 319 17.53 13.95 21.29
C ASN A 319 16.87 12.78 22.03
N GLY A 320 16.19 11.87 21.31
CA GLY A 320 15.39 10.81 21.91
C GLY A 320 14.19 11.34 22.72
N THR A 321 13.54 12.40 22.22
CA THR A 321 12.41 13.05 22.92
C THR A 321 11.36 13.55 21.94
N HIS A 322 10.21 13.98 22.48
CA HIS A 322 9.15 14.59 21.69
C HIS A 322 9.41 16.08 21.47
N THR A 323 9.36 16.50 20.21
CA THR A 323 9.36 17.90 19.79
C THR A 323 7.98 18.28 19.25
N THR A 324 7.50 19.46 19.63
CA THR A 324 6.23 19.99 19.10
C THR A 324 6.49 20.83 17.85
N ILE A 325 6.02 20.35 16.70
CA ILE A 325 6.01 21.10 15.46
C ILE A 325 4.74 21.97 15.45
N GLN A 326 4.92 23.28 15.37
CA GLN A 326 3.85 24.28 15.40
C GLN A 326 3.46 24.73 13.99
N ASN A 327 2.33 25.44 13.87
CA ASN A 327 1.89 26.11 12.65
C ASN A 327 1.73 25.18 11.43
N VAL A 328 1.39 23.91 11.65
CA VAL A 328 1.15 22.93 10.59
C VAL A 328 -0.18 23.24 9.90
N ASN A 329 -0.12 23.79 8.69
CA ASN A 329 -1.29 24.08 7.86
C ASN A 329 -2.12 22.80 7.66
N ILE A 330 -3.45 22.92 7.48
CA ILE A 330 -4.37 21.80 7.17
C ILE A 330 -3.86 20.98 5.98
N THR A 331 -3.27 21.66 5.00
CA THR A 331 -2.82 21.10 3.73
C THR A 331 -1.43 20.48 3.76
N ASP A 332 -0.75 20.55 4.91
CA ASP A 332 0.60 20.06 5.08
C ASP A 332 0.64 18.88 6.05
N ILE A 333 1.63 18.01 5.86
CA ILE A 333 2.00 16.93 6.77
C ILE A 333 3.51 17.05 7.05
N PRO A 334 3.94 17.08 8.32
CA PRO A 334 5.35 17.09 8.65
C PRO A 334 6.05 15.82 8.18
N VAL A 335 7.11 16.01 7.40
CA VAL A 335 7.94 14.95 6.81
C VAL A 335 9.40 15.36 6.98
N HIS A 336 10.21 14.45 7.54
CA HIS A 336 11.64 14.68 7.72
C HIS A 336 12.44 13.55 7.08
N ILE A 337 13.62 13.87 6.58
CA ILE A 337 14.61 12.92 6.09
C ILE A 337 15.59 12.66 7.23
N ARG A 338 15.77 11.40 7.63
CA ARG A 338 16.80 10.96 8.56
C ARG A 338 18.18 11.12 7.91
N GLY A 339 19.13 11.69 8.64
CA GLY A 339 20.52 11.81 8.22
C GLY A 339 21.16 10.45 7.93
N GLY A 340 22.22 10.47 7.14
CA GLY A 340 22.90 9.27 6.65
C GLY A 340 22.30 8.71 5.36
N ASN A 341 21.34 9.40 4.73
CA ASN A 341 20.61 8.87 3.58
C ASN A 341 20.77 9.72 2.31
N VAL A 342 20.89 9.06 1.16
CA VAL A 342 20.76 9.65 -0.18
C VAL A 342 19.44 9.20 -0.80
N ILE A 343 18.57 10.15 -1.13
CA ILE A 343 17.23 9.86 -1.65
C ILE A 343 17.18 10.11 -3.17
N PRO A 344 16.96 9.08 -4.00
CA PRO A 344 16.69 9.25 -5.42
C PRO A 344 15.24 9.69 -5.65
N ALA A 345 15.01 11.00 -5.63
CA ALA A 345 13.69 11.57 -5.94
C ALA A 345 13.60 11.89 -7.44
N ARG A 346 12.44 11.76 -8.07
CA ARG A 346 12.22 12.37 -9.40
C ARG A 346 12.31 13.88 -9.28
N SER A 347 12.92 14.51 -10.29
CA SER A 347 13.15 15.96 -10.32
C SER A 347 11.85 16.78 -10.29
N SER A 348 10.76 16.20 -10.76
CA SER A 348 9.41 16.76 -10.71
C SER A 348 8.35 15.66 -10.64
N GLY A 349 7.17 16.00 -10.11
CA GLY A 349 6.00 15.12 -10.18
C GLY A 349 5.38 15.08 -11.59
N ALA A 350 4.37 14.23 -11.76
CA ALA A 350 3.58 14.13 -12.98
C ALA A 350 2.15 13.67 -12.67
N SER A 351 1.26 13.71 -13.66
CA SER A 351 -0.13 13.27 -13.50
C SER A 351 -0.31 11.74 -13.57
N THR A 352 0.67 11.01 -14.12
CA THR A 352 0.67 9.54 -14.22
C THR A 352 2.08 8.99 -13.99
N THR A 353 2.19 7.72 -13.59
CA THR A 353 3.47 7.04 -13.45
C THR A 353 4.20 6.87 -14.78
N THR A 354 3.47 6.72 -15.90
CA THR A 354 4.02 6.69 -17.25
C THR A 354 4.76 7.98 -17.60
N GLU A 355 4.19 9.15 -17.29
CA GLU A 355 4.86 10.42 -17.52
C GLU A 355 5.97 10.70 -16.50
N LEU A 356 5.77 10.27 -15.25
CA LEU A 356 6.77 10.41 -14.19
C LEU A 356 8.07 9.69 -14.54
N ARG A 357 8.00 8.49 -15.11
CA ARG A 357 9.18 7.68 -15.45
C ARG A 357 10.08 8.32 -16.52
N LYS A 358 9.59 9.34 -17.23
CA LYS A 358 10.37 10.15 -18.19
C LYS A 358 11.13 11.30 -17.54
N LYS A 359 10.88 11.61 -16.26
CA LYS A 359 11.57 12.67 -15.52
C LYS A 359 12.90 12.14 -15.01
N GLY A 360 13.93 12.98 -15.01
CA GLY A 360 15.19 12.66 -14.35
C GLY A 360 15.06 12.61 -12.82
N PHE A 361 16.21 12.46 -12.17
CA PHE A 361 16.34 12.37 -10.73
C PHE A 361 16.99 13.62 -10.14
N GLU A 362 16.51 14.00 -8.96
CA GLU A 362 17.21 14.84 -8.00
C GLU A 362 17.69 13.94 -6.86
N LEU A 363 19.00 13.83 -6.67
CA LEU A 363 19.57 13.12 -5.53
C LEU A 363 19.61 14.07 -4.34
N ILE A 364 18.81 13.79 -3.31
CA ILE A 364 18.77 14.57 -2.08
C ILE A 364 19.70 13.90 -1.08
N ILE A 365 20.82 14.53 -0.76
CA ILE A 365 21.82 14.05 0.18
C ILE A 365 21.51 14.65 1.55
N ALA A 366 21.18 13.80 2.53
CA ALA A 366 20.99 14.16 3.92
C ALA A 366 22.16 13.61 4.76
N PRO A 367 23.23 14.39 5.00
CA PRO A 367 24.38 13.91 5.77
C PRO A 367 23.98 13.44 7.17
N GLY A 368 24.62 12.38 7.66
CA GLY A 368 24.50 11.92 9.04
C GLY A 368 25.30 12.80 10.00
N LEU A 369 25.27 12.45 11.28
CA LEU A 369 26.11 13.09 12.30
C LEU A 369 27.62 12.93 12.03
N ASP A 370 28.00 11.90 11.26
CA ASP A 370 29.37 11.65 10.81
C ASP A 370 29.70 12.33 9.47
N GLY A 371 28.77 13.10 8.91
CA GLY A 371 28.90 13.80 7.64
C GLY A 371 28.76 12.93 6.39
N ALA A 372 28.53 11.61 6.54
CA ALA A 372 28.35 10.70 5.42
C ALA A 372 26.87 10.46 5.10
N ALA A 373 26.57 9.95 3.90
CA ALA A 373 25.24 9.46 3.55
C ALA A 373 25.32 8.35 2.51
N SER A 374 24.37 7.43 2.53
CA SER A 374 24.28 6.36 1.53
C SER A 374 22.84 6.13 1.07
N GLY A 375 22.65 5.53 -0.08
CA GLY A 375 21.33 5.14 -0.56
C GLY A 375 21.42 4.25 -1.77
N SER A 376 20.27 3.80 -2.27
CA SER A 376 20.21 2.96 -3.46
C SER A 376 19.02 3.29 -4.35
N LEU A 377 19.12 2.87 -5.61
CA LEU A 377 18.07 3.00 -6.61
C LEU A 377 18.01 1.73 -7.45
N TYR A 378 16.87 1.05 -7.40
CA TYR A 378 16.54 -0.06 -8.28
C TYR A 378 15.74 0.43 -9.49
N LEU A 379 16.16 0.04 -10.69
CA LEU A 379 15.49 0.36 -11.95
C LEU A 379 15.23 -0.91 -12.76
N ASP A 380 14.00 -1.07 -13.21
CA ASP A 380 13.58 -2.04 -14.22
C ASP A 380 12.53 -1.39 -15.13
N ASP A 381 11.88 -2.16 -16.01
CA ASP A 381 10.81 -1.65 -16.89
C ASP A 381 9.52 -1.21 -16.15
N GLY A 382 9.34 -1.63 -14.90
CA GLY A 382 8.21 -1.30 -14.03
C GLY A 382 6.96 -2.16 -14.23
N ASP A 383 6.94 -3.12 -15.16
CA ASP A 383 5.70 -3.84 -15.55
C ASP A 383 5.90 -5.35 -15.75
N SER A 384 7.06 -5.78 -16.25
CA SER A 384 7.29 -7.20 -16.55
C SER A 384 7.26 -8.05 -15.30
N LEU A 385 6.68 -9.25 -15.37
CA LEU A 385 6.67 -10.21 -14.27
C LEU A 385 8.10 -10.58 -13.85
N GLU A 386 8.90 -11.01 -14.84
CA GLU A 386 10.34 -11.26 -14.73
C GLU A 386 11.07 -10.17 -15.52
N GLN A 387 12.00 -9.49 -14.88
CA GLN A 387 12.65 -8.33 -15.49
C GLN A 387 13.83 -8.81 -16.34
N PRO A 388 13.88 -8.49 -17.64
CA PRO A 388 14.98 -8.94 -18.49
C PRO A 388 16.30 -8.24 -18.15
N LYS A 389 16.23 -6.99 -17.70
CA LYS A 389 17.37 -6.12 -17.40
C LYS A 389 17.02 -5.20 -16.24
N THR A 390 17.92 -5.13 -15.27
CA THR A 390 17.75 -4.31 -14.06
C THR A 390 19.04 -3.54 -13.77
N SER A 391 18.90 -2.36 -13.15
CA SER A 391 20.01 -1.67 -12.52
C SER A 391 19.80 -1.61 -11.02
N GLU A 392 20.87 -1.88 -10.28
CA GLU A 392 20.95 -1.72 -8.82
C GLU A 392 22.08 -0.75 -8.55
N ILE A 393 21.70 0.51 -8.30
CA ILE A 393 22.62 1.63 -8.22
C ILE A 393 22.80 1.99 -6.76
N GLU A 394 24.05 2.17 -6.35
CA GLU A 394 24.42 2.56 -5.00
C GLU A 394 24.98 3.98 -5.01
N PHE A 395 24.63 4.75 -3.98
CA PHE A 395 25.10 6.11 -3.76
C PHE A 395 25.85 6.16 -2.44
N GLU A 396 27.05 6.74 -2.47
CA GLU A 396 27.85 7.01 -1.28
C GLU A 396 28.32 8.46 -1.31
N TYR A 397 28.01 9.21 -0.26
CA TYR A 397 28.47 10.58 -0.07
C TYR A 397 29.39 10.66 1.14
N ARG A 398 30.59 11.23 0.94
CA ARG A 398 31.53 11.56 2.01
C ARG A 398 32.48 12.66 1.56
N ASP A 399 32.84 13.56 2.48
CA ASP A 399 33.87 14.60 2.27
C ASP A 399 33.65 15.46 0.99
N GLY A 400 32.39 15.78 0.68
CA GLY A 400 32.04 16.60 -0.50
C GLY A 400 32.06 15.84 -1.83
N GLU A 401 32.19 14.52 -1.81
CA GLU A 401 32.19 13.67 -2.99
C GLU A 401 31.01 12.68 -2.95
N LEU A 402 30.21 12.66 -4.02
CA LEU A 402 29.17 11.67 -4.26
C LEU A 402 29.69 10.64 -5.27
N LYS A 403 29.84 9.40 -4.83
CA LYS A 403 30.14 8.24 -5.67
C LYS A 403 28.84 7.54 -6.04
N ILE A 404 28.76 7.13 -7.30
CA ILE A 404 27.66 6.36 -7.87
C ILE A 404 28.25 5.07 -8.41
N GLY A 405 27.82 3.94 -7.86
CA GLY A 405 28.31 2.61 -8.19
C GLY A 405 27.18 1.61 -8.43
N GLY A 406 27.55 0.34 -8.58
CA GLY A 406 26.61 -0.78 -8.69
C GLY A 406 26.46 -1.33 -10.11
N LYS A 407 25.30 -1.91 -10.38
CA LYS A 407 24.98 -2.63 -11.63
C LYS A 407 24.11 -1.76 -12.53
N PHE A 408 24.49 -1.63 -13.80
CA PHE A 408 23.86 -0.72 -14.77
C PHE A 408 23.38 -1.43 -16.05
N GLU A 409 22.45 -2.38 -15.95
CA GLU A 409 21.95 -3.12 -17.14
C GLU A 409 20.62 -2.61 -17.68
N TYR A 410 19.88 -1.78 -16.93
CA TYR A 410 18.61 -1.22 -17.41
C TYR A 410 18.84 -0.27 -18.60
N ASP A 411 18.13 -0.53 -19.71
CA ASP A 411 18.28 0.20 -20.98
C ASP A 411 17.65 1.61 -20.98
N GLY A 412 17.06 2.07 -19.87
CA GLY A 412 16.40 3.37 -19.82
C GLY A 412 17.36 4.55 -19.66
N ASP A 413 16.94 5.72 -20.14
CA ASP A 413 17.68 6.99 -20.03
C ASP A 413 17.54 7.63 -18.63
N ALA A 414 17.87 6.89 -17.57
CA ALA A 414 17.88 7.45 -16.22
C ALA A 414 19.04 8.45 -16.06
N VAL A 415 18.70 9.69 -15.70
CA VAL A 415 19.66 10.80 -15.56
C VAL A 415 19.43 11.51 -14.23
N VAL A 416 20.50 11.83 -13.53
CA VAL A 416 20.49 12.78 -12.41
C VAL A 416 20.61 14.19 -13.00
N GLU A 417 19.59 14.99 -12.79
CA GLU A 417 19.46 16.39 -13.24
C GLU A 417 19.92 17.39 -12.17
N ALA A 418 19.90 16.98 -10.90
CA ALA A 418 20.35 17.81 -9.80
C ALA A 418 20.80 16.97 -8.60
N VAL A 419 21.68 17.53 -7.79
CA VAL A 419 22.00 17.06 -6.45
C VAL A 419 21.68 18.18 -5.46
N THR A 420 20.98 17.84 -4.38
CA THR A 420 20.68 18.78 -3.30
C THR A 420 21.34 18.27 -2.03
N LEU A 421 22.32 19.02 -1.52
CA LEU A 421 22.97 18.74 -0.24
C LEU A 421 22.24 19.47 0.88
N LEU A 422 21.70 18.73 1.85
CA LEU A 422 20.98 19.29 2.98
C LEU A 422 21.93 19.74 4.09
N GLY A 423 21.54 20.81 4.78
CA GLY A 423 22.33 21.46 5.82
C GLY A 423 21.69 22.78 6.25
N GLU A 424 22.38 23.54 7.11
CA GLU A 424 21.92 24.89 7.51
C GLU A 424 21.66 25.81 6.31
N LYS A 425 22.45 25.65 5.26
CA LYS A 425 22.21 26.21 3.93
C LYS A 425 22.15 25.04 2.96
N SER A 426 20.94 24.63 2.62
CA SER A 426 20.76 23.58 1.61
C SER A 426 21.17 24.14 0.25
N GLU A 427 22.03 23.41 -0.46
CA GLU A 427 22.57 23.82 -1.76
C GLU A 427 22.12 22.84 -2.83
N LYS A 428 21.48 23.38 -3.87
CA LYS A 428 21.08 22.63 -5.05
C LYS A 428 22.03 22.94 -6.20
N LYS A 429 22.62 21.88 -6.76
CA LYS A 429 23.53 21.94 -7.90
C LYS A 429 22.91 21.19 -9.06
N GLU A 430 22.74 21.87 -10.18
CA GLU A 430 22.36 21.21 -11.43
C GLU A 430 23.52 20.36 -11.92
N VAL A 431 23.23 19.11 -12.26
CA VAL A 431 24.19 18.16 -12.83
C VAL A 431 23.51 17.42 -13.97
N GLN A 432 24.30 16.78 -14.82
CA GLN A 432 23.77 15.93 -15.89
C GLN A 432 24.58 14.64 -15.90
N VAL A 433 24.15 13.68 -15.08
CA VAL A 433 24.87 12.41 -14.89
C VAL A 433 23.97 11.27 -15.33
N LYS A 434 24.38 10.57 -16.39
CA LYS A 434 23.69 9.35 -16.82
C LYS A 434 23.98 8.22 -15.84
N LEU A 435 22.93 7.52 -15.42
CA LEU A 435 23.02 6.37 -14.53
C LEU A 435 23.25 5.08 -15.34
N ASN A 436 24.38 5.01 -16.04
CA ASN A 436 24.73 3.88 -16.91
C ASN A 436 26.15 3.34 -16.72
N LYS A 437 26.89 3.90 -15.75
CA LYS A 437 28.24 3.49 -15.36
C LYS A 437 28.58 4.11 -14.02
N GLU A 438 29.63 3.59 -13.40
CA GLU A 438 30.20 4.20 -12.22
C GLU A 438 30.70 5.62 -12.50
N THR A 439 30.48 6.52 -11.56
CA THR A 439 30.97 7.90 -11.65
C THR A 439 31.14 8.51 -10.26
N SER A 440 31.92 9.59 -10.19
CA SER A 440 32.00 10.45 -9.02
C SER A 440 31.64 11.88 -9.38
N VAL A 441 30.99 12.58 -8.47
CA VAL A 441 30.58 13.98 -8.60
C VAL A 441 31.04 14.74 -7.35
N LYS A 442 31.87 15.76 -7.54
CA LYS A 442 32.15 16.72 -6.46
C LYS A 442 30.94 17.60 -6.24
N ILE A 443 30.47 17.66 -5.00
CA ILE A 443 29.29 18.41 -4.58
C ILE A 443 29.71 19.83 -4.25
#